data_AF-A0AA96WQ41-F1
#
_entry.id   AF-A0AA96WQ41-F1
#
_cell.length_a   1.000
_cell.length_b   1.000
_cell.length_c   1.000
_cell.angle_alpha   90.00
_cell.angle_beta   90.00
_cell.angle_gamma   90.00
#
_symmetry.space_group_name_H-M   'P 1'
#
loop_
_entity.id
_entity.type
_entity.pdbx_description
1 polymer ?
#
loop_
_entity_poly.entity_id
_entity_poly.type
_entity_poly.pdbx_seq_one_letter_code
_entity_poly.pdbx_strand_id
1 'polypeptide(L)'
;MISTKLEETVPAAYYGRVDRLFVAVGVQKWGRFDPNANEIQIHTHAEVGDEDLLDAAAIQTLINGGIVYAVEPDVMPAPAPIAAVFRY
;
A
#
# COMPACT_ATOMS: atom_id res chain seq x y z
N MET A 1 10.77 0.20 11.06
CA MET A 1 10.73 1.48 10.30
C MET A 1 9.28 1.75 9.93
N ILE A 2 8.85 3.02 9.82
CA ILE A 2 7.49 3.35 9.36
C ILE A 2 7.58 4.10 8.02
N SER A 3 6.62 3.87 7.13
CA SER A 3 6.48 4.61 5.88
C SER A 3 5.02 4.93 5.58
N THR A 4 4.78 6.07 4.94
CA THR A 4 3.45 6.53 4.49
C THR A 4 3.41 6.75 2.98
N LYS A 5 4.50 6.42 2.29
CA LYS A 5 4.62 6.56 0.85
C LYS A 5 4.22 5.27 0.16
N LEU A 6 3.38 5.36 -0.87
CA LEU A 6 3.03 4.24 -1.74
C LEU A 6 4.29 3.61 -2.35
N GLU A 7 5.24 4.44 -2.78
CA GLU A 7 6.46 4.01 -3.46
C GLU A 7 7.37 3.12 -2.61
N GLU A 8 7.30 3.26 -1.28
CA GLU A 8 8.05 2.43 -0.35
C GLU A 8 7.17 1.29 0.19
N THR A 9 5.89 1.56 0.41
CA THR A 9 4.96 0.64 1.07
C THR A 9 4.52 -0.50 0.16
N VAL A 10 4.20 -0.23 -1.10
CA VAL A 10 3.74 -1.26 -2.05
C VAL A 10 4.84 -2.30 -2.31
N PRO A 11 6.09 -1.91 -2.62
CA PRO A 11 7.17 -2.90 -2.75
C PRO A 11 7.44 -3.63 -1.43
N ALA A 12 7.44 -2.92 -0.29
CA ALA A 12 7.64 -3.56 1.01
C ALA A 12 6.56 -4.60 1.32
N ALA A 13 5.30 -4.33 0.98
CA ALA A 13 4.20 -5.27 1.13
C ALA A 13 4.40 -6.50 0.23
N TYR A 14 4.80 -6.28 -1.02
CA TYR A 14 5.09 -7.34 -1.99
C TYR A 14 6.23 -8.26 -1.53
N TYR A 15 7.33 -7.70 -1.00
CA TYR A 15 8.47 -8.45 -0.48
C TYR A 15 8.27 -8.96 0.96
N GLY A 16 7.08 -8.85 1.54
CA GLY A 16 6.75 -9.37 2.87
C GLY A 16 7.43 -8.64 4.04
N ARG A 17 7.94 -7.43 3.80
CA ARG A 17 8.60 -6.57 4.78
C ARG A 17 7.62 -5.75 5.62
N VAL A 18 6.32 -5.82 5.35
CA VAL A 18 5.28 -5.13 6.15
C VAL A 18 4.80 -6.04 7.27
N ASP A 19 4.90 -5.57 8.52
CA ASP A 19 4.29 -6.21 9.69
C ASP A 19 2.83 -5.80 9.84
N ARG A 20 2.59 -4.48 9.76
CA ARG A 20 1.26 -3.89 9.91
C ARG A 20 1.05 -2.83 8.86
N LEU A 21 -0.10 -2.88 8.20
CA LEU A 21 -0.53 -1.90 7.22
C LEU A 21 -1.83 -1.25 7.70
N PHE A 22 -1.90 0.06 7.57
CA PHE A 22 -3.13 0.84 7.72
C PHE A 22 -3.50 1.40 6.35
N VAL A 23 -4.73 1.17 5.93
CA VAL A 23 -5.28 1.64 4.64
C VAL A 23 -6.55 2.42 4.88
N ALA A 24 -6.67 3.57 4.23
CA ALA A 24 -7.85 4.42 4.32
C ALA A 24 -9.00 3.84 3.48
N VAL A 25 -10.13 3.53 4.11
CA VAL A 25 -11.32 3.03 3.38
C VAL A 25 -11.95 4.14 2.54
N GLY A 26 -12.47 3.76 1.38
CA GLY A 26 -13.14 4.69 0.45
C GLY A 26 -12.19 5.62 -0.31
N VAL A 27 -10.87 5.47 -0.14
CA VAL A 27 -9.85 6.15 -0.93
C VAL A 27 -9.26 5.13 -1.89
N GLN A 28 -9.02 5.56 -3.13
CA GLN A 28 -8.38 4.73 -4.15
C GLN A 28 -7.14 5.43 -4.67
N LYS A 29 -6.08 4.66 -4.91
CA LYS A 29 -4.86 5.14 -5.56
C LYS A 29 -4.53 4.26 -6.75
N TRP A 30 -4.88 4.77 -7.92
CA TRP A 30 -4.67 4.08 -9.17
C TRP A 30 -3.20 4.08 -9.56
N GLY A 31 -2.75 2.95 -10.07
CA GLY A 31 -1.42 2.82 -10.60
C GLY A 31 -1.06 1.37 -10.82
N ARG A 32 0.23 1.13 -11.00
CA ARG A 32 0.78 -0.19 -11.27
C ARG A 32 2.13 -0.35 -10.59
N PHE A 33 2.37 -1.54 -10.05
CA PHE A 33 3.67 -1.92 -9.53
C PHE A 33 4.33 -2.95 -10.47
N ASP A 34 5.56 -2.66 -10.92
CA ASP A 34 6.38 -3.62 -11.65
C ASP A 34 7.41 -4.27 -10.70
N PRO A 35 7.23 -5.54 -10.31
CA PRO A 35 8.14 -6.22 -9.41
C PRO A 35 9.52 -6.51 -10.05
N ASN A 36 9.65 -6.50 -11.38
CA ASN A 36 10.93 -6.74 -12.05
C ASN A 36 11.82 -5.50 -12.02
N ALA A 37 11.23 -4.32 -12.27
CA ALA A 37 11.92 -3.03 -12.19
C ALA A 37 11.98 -2.47 -10.76
N ASN A 38 11.15 -3.00 -9.85
CA ASN A 38 10.90 -2.43 -8.54
C ASN A 38 10.46 -0.95 -8.60
N GLU A 39 9.63 -0.66 -9.61
CA GLU A 39 9.10 0.68 -9.87
C GLU A 39 7.59 0.69 -9.71
N ILE A 40 7.08 1.82 -9.22
CA ILE A 40 5.66 2.08 -9.08
C ILE A 40 5.29 3.25 -9.98
N GLN A 41 4.20 3.10 -10.70
CA GLN A 41 3.62 4.15 -11.52
C GLN A 41 2.30 4.53 -10.87
N ILE A 42 2.17 5.79 -10.46
CA ILE A 42 0.95 6.30 -9.82
C ILE A 42 0.25 7.18 -10.84
N HIS A 43 -1.00 6.87 -11.11
CA HIS A 43 -1.83 7.61 -12.06
C HIS A 43 -2.89 8.44 -11.33
N THR A 44 -3.17 9.63 -11.86
CA THR A 44 -4.19 10.53 -11.29
C THR A 44 -5.60 10.01 -11.53
N HIS A 45 -5.80 9.23 -12.60
CA HIS A 45 -7.06 8.60 -12.97
C HIS A 45 -6.81 7.12 -13.27
N ALA A 46 -7.85 6.29 -13.17
CA ALA A 46 -7.75 4.89 -13.53
C ALA A 46 -7.47 4.72 -15.03
N GLU A 47 -6.36 4.07 -15.36
CA GLU A 47 -6.02 3.67 -16.72
C GLU A 47 -6.25 2.16 -16.94
N VAL A 48 -6.26 1.73 -18.20
CA VAL A 48 -6.46 0.32 -18.54
C VAL A 48 -5.29 -0.50 -18.02
N GLY A 49 -5.59 -1.41 -17.08
CA GLY A 49 -4.59 -2.27 -16.46
C GLY A 49 -4.03 -1.73 -15.15
N ASP A 50 -4.51 -0.58 -14.67
CA ASP A 50 -4.23 -0.12 -13.31
C ASP A 50 -4.97 -0.96 -12.28
N GLU A 51 -4.33 -1.09 -11.13
CA GLU A 51 -4.90 -1.63 -9.92
C GLU A 51 -5.01 -0.54 -8.85
N ASP A 52 -5.81 -0.81 -7.82
CA ASP A 52 -5.79 0.03 -6.63
C ASP A 52 -4.58 -0.37 -5.79
N LEU A 53 -3.58 0.52 -5.73
CA LEU A 53 -2.32 0.31 -5.03
C LEU A 53 -2.53 0.11 -3.51
N LEU A 54 -3.61 0.65 -2.94
CA LEU A 54 -3.95 0.43 -1.54
C LEU A 54 -4.42 -1.00 -1.32
N ASP A 55 -5.32 -1.49 -2.18
CA ASP A 55 -5.79 -2.87 -2.15
C ASP A 55 -4.67 -3.86 -2.46
N ALA A 56 -3.82 -3.54 -3.44
CA ALA A 56 -2.65 -4.35 -3.78
C ALA A 56 -1.73 -4.50 -2.58
N ALA A 57 -1.39 -3.41 -1.89
CA ALA A 57 -0.57 -3.45 -0.68
C ALA A 57 -1.25 -4.24 0.45
N ALA A 58 -2.57 -4.09 0.63
CA ALA A 58 -3.34 -4.83 1.62
C ALA A 58 -3.31 -6.35 1.35
N ILE A 59 -3.61 -6.76 0.11
CA ILE A 59 -3.58 -8.15 -0.32
C ILE A 59 -2.18 -8.74 -0.11
N GLN A 60 -1.13 -8.08 -0.57
CA GLN A 60 0.25 -8.57 -0.41
C GLN A 60 0.66 -8.66 1.06
N THR A 61 0.25 -7.70 1.90
CA THR A 61 0.50 -7.76 3.35
C THR A 61 -0.18 -8.96 3.98
N LEU A 62 -1.44 -9.25 3.63
CA LEU A 62 -2.16 -10.43 4.13
C LEU A 62 -1.51 -11.73 3.67
N ILE A 63 -1.15 -11.84 2.39
CA ILE A 63 -0.48 -13.02 1.81
C ILE A 63 0.85 -13.29 2.53
N ASN A 64 1.60 -12.24 2.82
CA ASN A 64 2.89 -12.34 3.50
C ASN A 64 2.77 -12.46 5.03
N GLY A 65 1.57 -12.60 5.59
CA GLY A 65 1.36 -12.79 7.03
C GLY A 65 1.61 -11.55 7.87
N GLY A 66 1.41 -10.36 7.31
CA GLY A 66 1.23 -9.12 8.05
C GLY A 66 -0.23 -8.90 8.44
N ILE A 67 -0.50 -7.84 9.20
CA ILE A 67 -1.84 -7.45 9.64
C ILE A 67 -2.27 -6.21 8.89
N VAL A 68 -3.49 -6.21 8.34
CA VAL A 68 -4.07 -5.04 7.68
C VAL A 68 -5.20 -4.46 8.53
N TYR A 69 -5.16 -3.15 8.73
CA TYR A 69 -6.19 -2.35 9.36
C TYR A 69 -6.80 -1.41 8.33
N ALA A 70 -8.02 -1.73 7.89
CA ALA A 70 -8.82 -0.83 7.09
C ALA A 70 -9.55 0.15 8.02
N VAL A 71 -9.22 1.44 7.95
CA VAL A 71 -9.75 2.47 8.85
C VAL A 71 -10.26 3.67 8.06
N GLU A 72 -11.18 4.44 8.64
CA GLU A 72 -11.63 5.70 8.03
C GLU A 72 -10.47 6.71 7.93
N PRO A 73 -10.46 7.61 6.91
CA PRO A 73 -9.40 8.60 6.73
C PRO A 73 -9.10 9.44 7.98
N ASP A 74 -10.13 9.75 8.78
CA ASP A 74 -10.00 10.54 10.01
C ASP A 74 -9.30 9.78 11.16
N VAL A 75 -9.21 8.45 11.07
CA VAL A 75 -8.57 7.56 12.06
C VAL A 75 -7.15 7.17 11.60
N MET A 76 -6.73 7.60 10.40
CA MET A 76 -5.40 7.28 9.90
C MET A 76 -4.31 7.85 10.82
N PRO A 77 -3.25 7.07 11.10
CA PRO A 77 -2.17 7.50 11.99
C PRO A 77 -1.29 8.61 11.38
N ALA A 78 -1.47 8.92 10.10
CA ALA A 78 -0.75 9.96 9.36
C ALA A 78 -1.68 10.58 8.30
N PRO A 79 -1.40 11.81 7.83
CA PRO A 79 -2.16 12.46 6.75
C PRO A 79 -1.78 11.87 5.37
N ALA A 80 -1.96 10.56 5.23
CA ALA A 80 -1.68 9.79 4.03
C ALA A 80 -2.72 8.65 3.92
N PRO A 81 -3.06 8.21 2.70
CA PRO A 81 -4.05 7.14 2.51
C PRO A 81 -3.51 5.75 2.89
N ILE A 82 -2.22 5.66 3.21
CA ILE A 82 -1.53 4.43 3.59
C ILE A 82 -0.49 4.72 4.67
N ALA A 83 -0.34 3.82 5.62
CA ALA A 83 0.76 3.83 6.57
C ALA A 83 1.19 2.39 6.88
N ALA A 84 2.49 2.12 6.80
CA ALA A 84 3.07 0.81 7.03
C ALA A 84 4.09 0.84 8.15
N VAL A 85 4.08 -0.23 8.94
CA VAL A 85 5.14 -0.58 9.88
C VAL A 85 5.89 -1.77 9.28
N PHE A 86 7.18 -1.57 9.01
CA PHE A 86 8.04 -2.60 8.44
C PHE A 86 8.67 -3.47 9.53
N ARG A 87 8.89 -4.75 9.18
CA ARG A 87 9.68 -5.73 9.91
C ARG A 87 10.90 -6.14 9.09
N TYR A 88 12.03 -6.27 9.80
CA TYR A 88 13.36 -6.75 9.37
C TYR A 88 13.98 -6.06 8.16
#